data_AF-A0A4Q4UK41-F1
#
_entry.id   AF-A0A4Q4UK41-F1
#
_cell.length_a   1.000
_cell.length_b   1.000
_cell.length_c   1.000
_cell.angle_alpha   90.00
_cell.angle_beta   90.00
_cell.angle_gamma   90.00
#
_symmetry.space_group_name_H-M   'P 1'
#
loop_
_entity.id
_entity.type
_entity.pdbx_description
1 polymer ?
#
loop_
_entity_poly.entity_id
_entity_poly.type
_entity_poly.pdbx_seq_one_letter_code
_entity_poly.pdbx_strand_id
1 'polypeptide(L)'
;MVANIEQLAPFRWKVFQCLIVAGENDDETRKRNARTFLVTDEQWRAFCNRHKHIPCFVPEDNKSMAGSYLLLDEYMCFLDKGEGMMTKSESILQVGVKEAMKQVVWDKKSFVERGGIYDWRRSDMLQQSVCRGGSSKKELEW
;
A
#
# COMPACT_ATOMS: atom_id res chain seq x y z
N MET A 1 16.94 -5.27 16.57
CA MET A 1 16.07 -5.09 15.39
C MET A 1 16.81 -5.43 14.11
N VAL A 2 17.88 -4.71 13.75
CA VAL A 2 18.70 -4.97 12.54
C VAL A 2 19.08 -6.45 12.40
N ALA A 3 19.73 -7.03 13.43
CA ALA A 3 20.13 -8.44 13.42
C ALA A 3 18.98 -9.42 13.12
N ASN A 4 17.77 -9.14 13.61
CA ASN A 4 16.60 -10.00 13.33
C ASN A 4 16.13 -9.85 11.88
N ILE A 5 16.15 -8.62 11.34
CA ILE A 5 15.78 -8.38 9.93
C ILE A 5 16.80 -9.04 9.01
N GLU A 6 18.09 -8.93 9.31
CA GLU A 6 19.16 -9.59 8.55
C GLU A 6 19.04 -11.11 8.61
N GLN A 7 18.74 -11.67 9.79
CA GLN A 7 18.51 -13.11 9.96
C GLN A 7 17.30 -13.60 9.17
N LEU A 8 16.22 -12.83 9.11
CA LEU A 8 15.02 -13.15 8.31
C LEU A 8 15.28 -13.03 6.81
N ALA A 9 16.28 -12.24 6.41
CA ALA A 9 16.65 -11.96 5.02
C ALA A 9 15.44 -11.68 4.10
N PRO A 10 14.52 -10.75 4.46
CA PRO A 10 13.35 -10.51 3.65
C PRO A 10 13.75 -9.84 2.33
N PHE A 11 13.10 -10.25 1.25
CA PHE A 11 13.21 -9.56 -0.05
C PHE A 11 12.83 -8.07 0.06
N ARG A 12 11.86 -7.75 0.90
CA ARG A 12 11.38 -6.38 1.11
C ARG A 12 10.88 -6.19 2.53
N TRP A 13 11.36 -5.16 3.20
CA TRP A 13 10.91 -4.72 4.52
C TRP A 13 10.16 -3.40 4.38
N LYS A 14 8.82 -3.49 4.29
CA LYS A 14 7.92 -2.33 4.33
C LYS A 14 7.83 -1.82 5.75
N VAL A 15 8.07 -0.52 5.93
CA VAL A 15 7.98 0.14 7.23
C VAL A 15 6.99 1.29 7.11
N PHE A 16 5.94 1.25 7.92
CA PHE A 16 4.87 2.24 7.90
C PHE A 16 4.95 3.13 9.14
N GLN A 17 4.84 4.45 8.95
CA GLN A 17 4.50 5.35 10.05
C GLN A 17 3.06 5.07 10.50
N CYS A 18 2.80 5.03 11.82
CA CYS A 18 1.43 4.84 12.31
C CYS A 18 0.50 5.91 11.73
N LEU A 19 -0.69 5.51 11.27
CA LEU A 19 -1.59 6.36 10.51
C LEU A 19 -3.00 6.29 11.08
N ILE A 20 -3.60 7.45 11.32
CA ILE A 20 -5.02 7.55 11.63
C ILE A 20 -5.84 7.37 10.34
N VAL A 21 -6.92 6.59 10.45
CA VAL A 21 -7.90 6.35 9.42
C VAL A 21 -9.26 6.67 10.03
N ALA A 22 -9.91 7.72 9.50
CA ALA A 22 -11.24 8.12 9.93
C ALA A 22 -12.23 6.95 9.74
N GLY A 23 -13.06 6.69 10.74
CA GLY A 23 -13.99 5.56 10.70
C GLY A 23 -13.45 4.24 11.26
N GLU A 24 -12.11 4.08 11.32
CA GLU A 24 -11.45 2.83 11.69
C GLU A 24 -10.76 2.89 13.05
N ASN A 25 -9.93 3.91 13.27
CA ASN A 25 -9.04 3.98 14.44
C ASN A 25 -8.83 5.38 15.05
N ASP A 26 -9.71 6.33 14.71
CA ASP A 26 -9.60 7.76 14.96
C ASP A 26 -10.07 8.22 16.35
N ASP A 27 -10.87 7.42 17.05
CA ASP A 27 -11.39 7.76 18.38
C ASP A 27 -11.65 6.54 19.28
N GLU A 28 -12.10 6.81 20.51
CA GLU A 28 -12.37 5.81 21.55
C GLU A 28 -13.67 5.04 21.33
N THR A 29 -14.56 5.52 20.47
CA THR A 29 -15.81 4.84 20.10
C THR A 29 -15.59 3.76 19.04
N ARG A 30 -14.44 3.80 18.34
CA ARG A 30 -14.04 2.78 17.38
C ARG A 30 -13.58 1.49 18.04
N LYS A 31 -13.50 0.42 17.23
CA LYS A 31 -12.92 -0.87 17.66
C LYS A 31 -11.46 -0.75 18.07
N ARG A 32 -10.74 0.26 17.57
CA ARG A 32 -9.32 0.52 17.83
C ARG A 32 -9.13 2.02 18.02
N ASN A 33 -8.17 2.41 18.85
CA ASN A 33 -7.76 3.80 18.99
C ASN A 33 -6.25 3.88 18.75
N ALA A 34 -5.85 4.45 17.62
CA ALA A 34 -4.45 4.52 17.21
C ALA A 34 -3.72 5.77 17.73
N ARG A 35 -4.43 6.72 18.38
CA ARG A 35 -3.86 8.01 18.80
C ARG A 35 -2.68 7.87 19.76
N THR A 36 -2.67 6.82 20.59
CA THR A 36 -1.59 6.51 21.53
C THR A 36 -0.35 5.87 20.88
N PHE A 37 -0.45 5.45 19.62
CA PHE A 37 0.63 4.81 18.84
C PHE A 37 1.27 5.76 17.82
N LEU A 38 0.79 7.00 17.75
CA LEU A 38 1.34 8.01 16.85
C LEU A 38 2.76 8.39 17.26
N VAL A 39 3.57 8.67 16.25
CA VAL A 39 4.93 9.16 16.39
C VAL A 39 5.06 10.47 15.62
N THR A 40 5.89 11.38 16.12
CA THR A 40 6.16 12.62 15.40
C THR A 40 6.99 12.37 14.14
N ASP A 41 6.97 13.32 13.21
CA ASP A 41 7.80 13.24 11.99
C ASP A 41 9.29 13.19 12.31
N GLU A 42 9.74 13.79 13.41
CA GLU A 42 11.13 13.69 13.90
C GLU A 42 11.45 12.27 14.35
N GLN A 43 10.56 11.64 15.13
CA GLN A 43 10.74 10.27 15.60
C GLN A 43 10.75 9.28 14.43
N TRP A 44 9.85 9.47 13.47
CA TRP A 44 9.80 8.71 12.22
C TRP A 44 11.11 8.86 11.42
N ARG A 45 11.57 10.10 11.19
CA ARG A 45 12.83 10.36 10.47
C ARG A 45 14.04 9.78 11.19
N ALA A 46 14.07 9.82 12.52
CA ALA A 46 15.13 9.20 13.32
C ALA A 46 15.16 7.67 13.13
N PHE A 47 13.99 7.02 13.09
CA PHE A 47 13.90 5.58 12.79
C PHE A 47 14.41 5.27 11.38
N CYS A 48 14.00 6.05 10.38
CA CYS A 48 14.43 5.87 8.99
C CYS A 48 15.95 6.05 8.84
N ASN A 49 16.51 7.11 9.42
CA ASN A 49 17.95 7.40 9.36
C ASN A 49 18.79 6.30 10.00
N ARG A 50 18.28 5.65 11.05
CA ARG A 50 18.96 4.53 11.71
C ARG A 50 19.04 3.29 10.81
N HIS A 51 18.04 3.05 9.97
CA HIS A 51 17.89 1.77 9.24
C HIS A 51 18.06 1.87 7.71
N LYS A 52 18.23 3.08 7.15
CA LYS A 52 18.40 3.30 5.70
C LYS A 52 19.57 2.55 5.05
N HIS A 53 20.50 2.02 5.84
CA HIS A 53 21.62 1.21 5.35
C HIS A 53 21.20 -0.23 4.98
N ILE A 54 20.01 -0.68 5.38
CA ILE A 54 19.50 -2.02 5.06
C ILE A 54 18.93 -2.01 3.63
N PRO A 55 19.45 -2.82 2.69
CA PRO A 55 19.06 -2.75 1.28
C PRO A 55 17.57 -2.97 1.00
N CYS A 56 16.91 -3.82 1.79
CA CYS A 56 15.49 -4.14 1.62
C CYS A 56 14.55 -3.18 2.36
N PHE A 57 15.07 -2.11 2.98
CA PHE A 57 14.29 -1.13 3.74
C PHE A 57 13.48 -0.21 2.83
N VAL A 58 12.16 -0.20 3.02
CA VAL A 58 11.22 0.60 2.23
C VAL A 58 10.29 1.36 3.18
N PRO A 59 10.63 2.62 3.53
CA PRO A 59 9.83 3.45 4.42
C PRO A 59 8.65 4.08 3.69
N GLU A 60 7.50 4.17 4.35
CA GLU A 60 6.30 4.85 3.88
C GLU A 60 5.72 5.71 5.02
N ASP A 61 5.83 7.03 4.87
CA ASP A 61 5.27 8.00 5.79
C ASP A 61 3.77 8.19 5.55
N ASN A 62 3.10 8.90 6.45
CA ASN A 62 1.65 9.13 6.34
C ASN A 62 1.23 9.78 5.01
N LYS A 63 2.07 10.66 4.45
CA LYS A 63 1.82 11.32 3.17
C LYS A 63 1.92 10.36 2.00
N SER A 64 2.96 9.53 1.99
CA SER A 64 3.20 8.52 0.95
C SER A 64 2.16 7.41 0.99
N MET A 65 1.59 7.08 2.16
CA MET A 65 0.53 6.08 2.28
C MET A 65 -0.85 6.61 1.87
N ALA A 66 -1.14 7.88 2.12
CA ALA A 66 -2.44 8.47 1.77
C ALA A 66 -2.59 8.55 0.25
N GLY A 67 -3.60 7.86 -0.30
CA GLY A 67 -3.97 7.92 -1.73
C GLY A 67 -3.11 7.07 -2.69
N SER A 68 -1.99 6.52 -2.24
CA SER A 68 -1.07 5.75 -3.08
C SER A 68 -1.39 4.25 -3.18
N TYR A 69 -2.43 3.81 -2.48
CA TYR A 69 -2.95 2.44 -2.54
C TYR A 69 -4.30 2.46 -3.23
N LEU A 70 -4.49 1.55 -4.19
CA LEU A 70 -5.81 1.21 -4.68
C LEU A 70 -6.34 0.07 -3.81
N LEU A 71 -7.27 0.39 -2.92
CA LEU A 71 -7.84 -0.57 -1.98
C LEU A 71 -9.20 -1.03 -2.46
N LEU A 72 -9.44 -2.33 -2.34
CA LEU A 72 -10.72 -2.95 -2.66
C LEU A 72 -11.24 -3.64 -1.39
N ASP A 73 -12.45 -3.29 -0.97
CA ASP A 73 -13.08 -3.87 0.21
C ASP A 73 -13.69 -5.25 -0.06
N GLU A 74 -14.28 -5.85 0.96
CA GLU A 74 -14.90 -7.18 0.90
C GLU A 74 -16.13 -7.25 -0.03
N TYR A 75 -16.72 -6.12 -0.40
CA TYR A 75 -17.83 -6.02 -1.36
C TYR A 75 -17.36 -5.66 -2.77
N MET A 76 -16.05 -5.69 -2.99
CA MET A 76 -15.41 -5.34 -4.25
C MET A 76 -15.66 -3.88 -4.65
N CYS A 77 -15.71 -2.98 -3.66
CA CYS A 77 -15.78 -1.54 -3.86
C CYS A 77 -14.41 -0.90 -3.63
N PHE A 78 -14.05 0.09 -4.45
CA PHE A 78 -12.84 0.87 -4.21
C PHE A 78 -13.02 1.77 -2.99
N LEU A 79 -11.97 1.88 -2.18
CA LEU A 79 -11.89 2.80 -1.04
C LEU A 79 -10.92 3.93 -1.38
N ASP A 80 -11.37 5.17 -1.22
CA ASP A 80 -10.57 6.37 -1.36
C ASP A 80 -10.47 7.07 -0.01
N LYS A 81 -9.23 7.37 0.37
CA LYS A 81 -8.91 7.99 1.66
C LYS A 81 -9.14 9.50 1.68
N GLY A 82 -9.13 10.17 0.53
CA GLY A 82 -9.38 11.61 0.36
C GLY A 82 -8.67 12.54 1.35
N GLU A 83 -9.00 13.83 1.31
CA GLU A 83 -8.63 14.80 2.35
C GLU A 83 -9.55 14.67 3.59
N GLY A 84 -9.84 13.45 4.05
CA GLY A 84 -10.41 13.23 5.38
C GLY A 84 -11.48 12.16 5.48
N MET A 85 -12.45 12.10 4.56
CA MET A 85 -13.55 11.12 4.63
C MET A 85 -13.31 9.98 3.65
N MET A 86 -13.25 8.76 4.16
CA MET A 86 -13.20 7.56 3.34
C MET A 86 -14.44 7.49 2.45
N THR A 87 -14.27 7.66 1.14
CA THR A 87 -15.32 7.45 0.15
C THR A 87 -15.23 6.04 -0.40
N LYS A 88 -16.39 5.46 -0.67
CA LYS A 88 -16.53 4.09 -1.18
C LYS A 88 -17.23 4.15 -2.52
N SER A 89 -16.65 3.51 -3.54
CA SER A 89 -17.29 3.39 -4.85
C SER A 89 -18.44 2.39 -4.81
N GLU A 90 -19.25 2.37 -5.86
CA GLU A 90 -20.07 1.21 -6.22
C GLU A 90 -19.19 -0.02 -6.48
N SER A 91 -19.78 -1.21 -6.34
CA SER A 91 -19.05 -2.47 -6.52
C SER A 91 -18.64 -2.63 -7.98
N ILE A 92 -17.39 -3.05 -8.22
CA ILE A 92 -16.91 -3.36 -9.58
C ILE A 92 -17.71 -4.50 -10.21
N LEU A 93 -18.41 -5.32 -9.41
CA LEU A 93 -19.29 -6.38 -9.89
C LEU A 93 -20.61 -5.85 -10.48
N GLN A 94 -20.98 -4.62 -10.13
CA GLN A 94 -22.22 -3.97 -10.58
C GLN A 94 -21.97 -3.00 -11.74
N VAL A 95 -20.97 -2.13 -11.60
CA VAL A 95 -20.70 -1.04 -12.57
C VAL A 95 -19.44 -1.27 -13.42
N GLY A 96 -18.65 -2.29 -13.10
CA GLY A 96 -17.36 -2.54 -13.74
C GLY A 96 -16.23 -1.66 -13.18
N VAL A 97 -14.99 -2.07 -13.46
CA VAL A 97 -13.78 -1.42 -12.90
C VAL A 97 -13.67 0.04 -13.33
N LYS A 98 -13.88 0.33 -14.62
CA LYS A 98 -13.69 1.69 -15.17
C LYS A 98 -14.66 2.71 -14.56
N GLU A 99 -15.93 2.35 -14.36
CA GLU A 99 -16.91 3.26 -13.76
C GLU A 99 -16.67 3.41 -12.26
N ALA A 100 -16.37 2.32 -11.55
CA ALA A 100 -16.03 2.38 -10.12
C ALA A 100 -14.78 3.25 -9.86
N MET A 101 -13.75 3.16 -10.73
CA MET A 101 -12.53 3.97 -10.61
C MET A 101 -12.77 5.48 -10.77
N LYS A 102 -13.79 5.91 -11.52
CA LYS A 102 -14.12 7.35 -11.64
C LYS A 102 -14.68 7.94 -10.35
N GLN A 103 -15.12 7.09 -9.42
CA GLN A 103 -15.76 7.49 -8.17
C GLN A 103 -14.75 7.66 -7.02
N VAL A 104 -13.47 7.36 -7.26
CA VAL A 104 -12.40 7.37 -6.26
C VAL A 104 -11.17 8.09 -6.79
N VAL A 105 -10.45 8.77 -5.90
CA VAL A 105 -9.14 9.36 -6.23
C VAL A 105 -8.04 8.36 -5.94
N TRP A 106 -7.30 7.95 -6.98
CA TRP A 106 -6.08 7.16 -6.84
C TRP A 106 -4.87 7.99 -7.29
N ASP A 107 -3.96 8.27 -6.35
CA ASP A 107 -2.72 8.96 -6.64
C ASP A 107 -1.68 7.99 -7.22
N LYS A 108 -1.79 7.81 -8.54
CA LYS A 108 -0.85 7.02 -9.34
C LYS A 108 0.59 7.53 -9.22
N LYS A 109 0.80 8.84 -9.03
CA LYS A 109 2.13 9.43 -8.91
C LYS A 109 2.77 8.99 -7.59
N SER A 110 2.07 9.16 -6.47
CA SER A 110 2.54 8.71 -5.15
C SER A 110 2.74 7.20 -5.09
N PHE A 111 1.92 6.41 -5.81
CA PHE A 111 2.13 4.96 -5.96
C PHE A 111 3.48 4.61 -6.60
N VAL A 112 3.89 5.35 -7.64
CA VAL A 112 5.18 5.15 -8.30
C VAL A 112 6.33 5.63 -7.41
N GLU A 113 6.21 6.83 -6.84
CA GLU A 113 7.27 7.46 -6.03
C GLU A 113 7.64 6.65 -4.78
N ARG A 114 6.66 5.99 -4.14
CA ARG A 114 6.93 5.08 -3.01
C ARG A 114 7.48 3.70 -3.40
N GLY A 115 7.79 3.51 -4.68
CA GLY A 115 8.32 2.25 -5.23
C GLY A 115 7.28 1.13 -5.27
N GLY A 116 6.02 1.46 -5.58
CA GLY A 116 4.92 0.50 -5.76
C GLY A 116 5.10 -0.39 -7.00
N ILE A 117 5.90 0.05 -7.98
CA ILE A 117 6.36 -0.76 -9.11
C ILE A 117 7.72 -1.37 -8.74
N TYR A 118 7.76 -2.69 -8.62
CA TYR A 118 8.98 -3.45 -8.37
C TYR A 118 8.82 -4.86 -8.93
N ASP A 119 9.91 -5.62 -9.10
CA ASP A 119 9.78 -7.03 -9.46
C ASP A 119 9.27 -7.82 -8.26
N TRP A 120 8.01 -8.21 -8.36
CA TRP A 120 7.22 -8.91 -7.35
C TRP A 120 7.02 -10.37 -7.72
N ARG A 121 7.59 -10.81 -8.85
CA ARG A 121 7.60 -12.21 -9.27
C ARG A 121 8.61 -12.96 -8.41
N ARG A 122 8.26 -14.17 -8.00
CA ARG A 122 9.25 -15.09 -7.44
C ARG A 122 10.00 -15.74 -8.59
N SER A 123 11.32 -15.66 -8.58
CA SER A 123 12.21 -16.32 -9.55
C SER A 123 11.89 -17.82 -9.68
N ASP A 124 11.55 -18.47 -8.56
CA ASP A 124 11.30 -19.92 -8.50
C ASP A 124 9.97 -20.34 -9.13
N MET A 125 9.02 -19.41 -9.32
CA MET A 125 7.75 -19.68 -10.01
C MET A 125 7.91 -19.77 -11.54
N LEU A 126 9.03 -19.28 -12.09
CA LEU A 126 9.32 -19.37 -13.52
C LEU A 126 9.74 -20.79 -13.95
N GLN A 127 10.13 -21.66 -13.01
CA GLN A 127 10.57 -23.03 -13.33
C GLN A 127 9.43 -24.06 -13.43
N GLN A 128 8.18 -23.71 -13.13
CA GLN A 128 7.06 -24.68 -13.12
C GLN A 128 5.78 -24.28 -13.89
N SER A 129 5.79 -23.24 -14.72
CA SER A 129 4.64 -22.95 -15.60
C SER A 129 5.01 -22.88 -17.08
N VAL A 130 5.37 -24.03 -17.64
CA VAL A 130 5.22 -24.25 -19.09
C VAL A 130 3.75 -24.56 -19.37
N CYS A 131 2.88 -23.57 -19.21
CA CYS A 131 1.58 -23.54 -19.87
C CYS A 131 1.68 -22.50 -20.97
N ARG A 132 1.83 -22.96 -22.22
CA ARG A 132 1.87 -22.13 -23.43
C ARG A 132 0.58 -21.31 -23.54
N GLY A 133 0.64 -20.04 -23.12
CA GLY A 133 -0.34 -19.01 -23.45
C GLY A 133 0.39 -17.84 -24.10
N GLY A 134 0.05 -17.55 -25.37
CA GLY A 134 0.77 -16.61 -26.22
C GLY A 134 1.05 -15.25 -25.57
N SER A 135 2.29 -14.80 -25.70
CA SER A 135 2.73 -13.47 -25.28
C SER A 135 2.07 -12.41 -26.14
N SER A 136 0.95 -11.86 -25.66
CA SER A 136 0.54 -10.51 -26.04
C SER A 136 0.70 -9.65 -24.78
N LYS A 137 1.73 -8.80 -24.77
CA LYS A 137 1.80 -7.67 -23.85
C LYS A 137 0.62 -6.76 -24.20
N LYS A 138 -0.53 -6.97 -23.58
CA LYS A 138 -1.54 -5.92 -23.50
C LYS A 138 -1.02 -4.94 -22.47
N GLU A 139 -0.46 -3.84 -22.95
CA GLU A 139 -0.39 -2.64 -22.13
C GLU A 139 -1.79 -2.35 -21.64
N LEU A 140 -1.90 -2.21 -20.34
CA LEU A 140 -3.16 -2.02 -19.68
C LEU A 140 -3.46 -0.53 -19.78
N GLU A 141 -4.24 -0.17 -20.80
CA GLU A 141 -4.79 1.17 -20.96
C GLU A 141 -5.94 1.37 -19.96
N TRP A 142 -5.56 1.92 -18.81
CA TRP A 142 -6.45 2.58 -17.86
C TRP A 142 -5.96 4.00 -17.61
#